data_AF-A0A847PC21-F1
#
_entry.id   AF-A0A847PC21-F1
#
_cell.length_a   1.000
_cell.length_b   1.000
_cell.length_c   1.000
_cell.angle_alpha   90.00
_cell.angle_beta   90.00
_cell.angle_gamma   90.00
#
_symmetry.space_group_name_H-M   'P 1'
#
loop_
_entity.id
_entity.type
_entity.pdbx_description
1 polymer ?
#
loop_
_entity_poly.entity_id
_entity_poly.type
_entity_poly.pdbx_seq_one_letter_code
_entity_poly.pdbx_strand_id
1 'polypeptide(L)' 'MDKRVAAIRKEAWDMNDNVMLLLFGDFLGLPNPMSYYALEMLPYLAEDMIPWQRRIMNRQSIVAEKAAQYDFT' A
#
# COMPACT_ATOMS: atom_id res chain seq x y z
N MET A 1 0.75 -21.58 -9.10
CA MET A 1 0.13 -20.31 -9.53
C MET A 1 1.03 -19.70 -10.60
N ASP A 2 0.51 -19.29 -11.75
CA ASP A 2 1.33 -18.72 -12.83
C ASP A 2 2.13 -17.50 -12.35
N LYS A 3 3.43 -17.44 -12.66
CA LYS A 3 4.32 -16.31 -12.28
C LYS A 3 3.72 -14.94 -12.67
N ARG A 4 3.01 -14.88 -13.80
CA ARG A 4 2.35 -13.67 -14.31
C ARG A 4 1.26 -13.16 -13.36
N VAL A 5 0.45 -14.07 -12.82
CA VAL A 5 -0.63 -13.71 -11.89
C VAL A 5 -0.07 -13.20 -10.57
N ALA A 6 1.03 -13.79 -10.10
CA ALA A 6 1.73 -13.31 -8.91
C ALA A 6 2.30 -11.89 -9.10
N ALA A 7 2.88 -11.61 -10.27
CA ALA A 7 3.40 -10.28 -10.60
C ALA A 7 2.28 -9.22 -10.63
N ILE A 8 1.16 -9.50 -11.31
CA ILE A 8 0.00 -8.60 -11.37
C ILE A 8 -0.57 -8.35 -9.97
N ARG A 9 -0.67 -9.40 -9.14
CA ARG A 9 -1.16 -9.25 -7.76
C ARG A 9 -0.25 -8.38 -6.91
N LYS A 10 1.07 -8.53 -7.04
CA LYS A 10 2.04 -7.68 -6.34
C LYS A 10 1.88 -6.23 -6.75
N GLU A 11 1.75 -5.96 -8.04
CA GLU A 11 1.55 -4.61 -8.57
C GLU A 11 0.23 -3.98 -8.06
N ALA A 12 -0.85 -4.76 -8.03
CA ALA A 12 -2.12 -4.31 -7.46
C ALA A 12 -2.00 -3.97 -5.96
N TRP A 13 -1.26 -4.77 -5.18
CA TRP A 13 -0.99 -4.46 -3.78
C TRP A 13 -0.14 -3.21 -3.60
N ASP A 14 0.91 -3.03 -4.41
CA ASP A 14 1.73 -1.81 -4.37
C ASP A 14 0.91 -0.56 -4.67
N MET A 15 0.00 -0.63 -5.65
CA MET A 15 -0.90 0.47 -5.97
C MET A 15 -1.86 0.76 -4.81
N ASN A 16 -2.44 -0.28 -4.22
CA ASN A 16 -3.33 -0.13 -3.07
C ASN A 16 -2.61 0.46 -1.85
N ASP A 17 -1.38 0.04 -1.57
CA ASP A 17 -0.58 0.59 -0.49
C ASP A 17 -0.35 2.10 -0.66
N ASN A 18 -0.10 2.56 -1.90
CA ASN A 18 0.04 3.98 -2.21
C ASN A 18 -1.27 4.75 -1.98
N VAL A 19 -2.41 4.20 -2.39
CA VAL A 19 -3.73 4.81 -2.14
C VAL A 19 -3.98 4.94 -0.64
N MET A 20 -3.74 3.88 0.13
CA MET A 20 -3.92 3.91 1.59
C MET A 20 -3.00 4.93 2.27
N LEU A 21 -1.75 5.07 1.81
CA LEU A 21 -0.83 6.10 2.29
C LEU A 21 -1.30 7.52 1.96
N LEU A 22 -1.84 7.74 0.77
CA LEU A 22 -2.35 9.05 0.36
C LEU A 22 -3.62 9.46 1.12
N LEU A 23 -4.47 8.48 1.48
CA LEU A 23 -5.71 8.75 2.21
C LEU A 23 -5.48 8.85 3.73
N PHE A 24 -4.62 8.00 4.28
CA PHE A 24 -4.51 7.78 5.73
C PHE A 24 -3.08 7.98 6.27
N GLY A 25 -2.21 8.65 5.52
CA GLY A 25 -0.85 9.00 5.92
C GLY A 25 -0.76 9.86 7.19
N ASP A 26 -1.83 10.55 7.57
CA ASP A 26 -1.97 11.31 8.82
C ASP A 26 -1.72 10.47 10.06
N PHE A 27 -2.13 9.20 10.05
CA PHE A 27 -1.87 8.29 11.16
C PHE A 27 -0.38 8.01 11.35
N LEU A 28 0.44 8.28 10.33
CA LEU A 28 1.90 8.18 10.36
C LEU A 28 2.58 9.53 10.63
N GLY A 29 1.81 10.59 10.90
CA GLY A 29 2.33 11.93 11.20
C GLY A 29 2.62 12.81 9.98
N LEU A 30 2.23 12.38 8.77
CA LEU A 30 2.32 13.19 7.56
C LEU A 30 1.04 14.03 7.44
N PRO A 31 1.07 15.37 7.48
CA PRO A 31 -0.14 16.17 7.41
C PRO A 31 -0.77 16.10 6.01
N ASN A 32 -1.98 15.56 5.90
CA ASN A 32 -2.78 15.49 4.68
C ASN A 32 -3.93 16.51 4.77
N PRO A 33 -3.98 17.50 3.88
CA PRO A 33 -5.05 18.49 3.86
C PRO A 33 -6.43 17.90 3.54
N MET A 34 -6.49 16.67 3.03
CA MET A 34 -7.71 16.02 2.59
C MET A 34 -8.28 15.00 3.59
N SER A 35 -7.67 14.83 4.77
CA SER A 35 -8.03 13.76 5.71
C SER A 35 -9.48 13.79 6.16
N TYR A 36 -10.05 14.99 6.34
CA TYR A 36 -11.46 15.14 6.68
C TYR A 36 -12.37 14.44 5.67
N TYR A 37 -12.08 14.59 4.37
CA TYR A 37 -12.84 13.95 3.28
C TYR A 37 -12.47 12.48 3.10
N ALA A 38 -11.21 12.11 3.34
CA ALA A 38 -10.75 10.73 3.26
C ALA A 38 -11.46 9.81 4.28
N LEU A 39 -11.90 10.34 5.41
CA LEU A 39 -12.67 9.60 6.41
C LEU A 39 -14.00 9.05 5.87
N GLU A 40 -14.61 9.68 4.87
CA GLU A 40 -15.82 9.16 4.23
C GLU A 40 -15.58 7.81 3.52
N MET A 41 -14.33 7.56 3.12
CA MET A 41 -13.92 6.31 2.47
C MET A 41 -13.62 5.20 3.48
N LEU A 42 -13.46 5.53 4.76
CA LEU A 42 -13.06 4.58 5.81
C LEU A 42 -13.99 3.35 5.89
N PRO A 43 -15.33 3.45 5.83
CA PRO A 43 -16.21 2.28 5.90
C PRO A 43 -15.98 1.28 4.77
N TYR A 44 -15.56 1.76 3.59
CA TYR A 44 -15.30 0.92 2.42
C TYR A 44 -13.91 0.29 2.44
N LEU A 45 -12.96 0.90 3.15
CA LEU A 45 -11.57 0.47 3.24
C LEU A 45 -11.21 -0.17 4.59
N ALA A 46 -12.18 -0.25 5.51
CA ALA A 46 -11.98 -0.73 6.88
C ALA A 46 -11.43 -2.16 6.92
N GLU A 47 -11.94 -3.04 6.06
CA GLU A 47 -11.50 -4.44 5.99
C GLU A 47 -10.06 -4.57 5.46
N ASP A 48 -9.62 -3.65 4.60
CA ASP A 48 -8.29 -3.64 4.01
C ASP A 48 -7.23 -3.01 4.92
N MET A 49 -7.63 -2.30 5.98
CA MET A 49 -6.70 -1.62 6.90
C MET A 49 -5.76 -2.58 7.63
N ILE A 50 -6.28 -3.67 8.22
CA ILE A 50 -5.44 -4.63 8.97
C ILE A 50 -4.47 -5.38 8.03
N PRO A 51 -4.92 -5.93 6.88
CA PRO A 51 -4.01 -6.52 5.90
C PRO A 51 -2.95 -5.53 5.40
N TRP A 52 -3.32 -4.28 5.12
CA TRP A 52 -2.40 -3.23 4.70
C TRP A 52 -1.35 -2.92 5.77
N GLN A 53 -1.78 -2.71 7.02
CA GLN A 53 -0.89 -2.47 8.15
C GLN A 53 0.17 -3.58 8.26
N ARG A 54 -0.25 -4.85 8.15
CA ARG A 54 0.67 -6.00 8.19
C ARG A 54 1.67 -5.99 7.04
N ARG A 55 1.25 -5.63 5.81
CA ARG A 55 2.17 -5.53 4.65
C ARG A 55 3.21 -4.44 4.85
N ILE A 56 2.79 -3.25 5.28
CA ILE A 56 3.70 -2.12 5.54
C ILE A 56 4.68 -2.44 6.66
N MET A 57 4.21 -3.03 7.78
CA MET A 57 5.08 -3.41 8.89
C MET A 57 6.14 -4.45 8.50
N ASN A 58 5.81 -5.36 7.57
CA ASN A 58 6.75 -6.38 7.10
C ASN A 58 7.70 -5.85 6.00
N ARG A 59 7.42 -4.67 5.42
CA ARG A 59 8.22 -4.10 4.32
C ARG A 59 9.53 -3.55 4.85
N GLN A 60 10.65 -4.18 4.48
CA GLN A 60 11.99 -3.80 4.92
C GLN A 60 12.63 -2.69 4.06
N SER A 61 12.43 -2.73 2.74
CA SER A 61 12.99 -1.74 1.82
C SER A 61 12.17 -1.66 0.53
N ILE A 62 11.66 -0.47 0.23
CA ILE A 62 10.96 -0.17 -1.03
C ILE A 62 11.91 -0.31 -2.21
N VAL A 63 13.15 0.15 -2.06
CA VAL A 63 14.16 0.13 -3.13
C VAL A 63 14.51 -1.30 -3.50
N ALA A 64 14.74 -2.18 -2.52
CA ALA A 64 15.04 -3.58 -2.77
C ALA A 64 13.85 -4.31 -3.43
N GLU A 65 12.62 -4.00 -3.00
CA GLU A 65 11.41 -4.61 -3.55
C GLU A 65 11.16 -4.23 -5.01
N LYS A 66 11.44 -2.97 -5.37
CA LYS A 66 11.38 -2.47 -6.75
C LYS A 66 12.53 -2.99 -7.60
N ALA A 67 13.75 -3.07 -7.06
CA ALA A 67 14.89 -3.68 -7.76
C ALA A 67 14.59 -5.13 -8.17
N ALA A 68 14.03 -5.93 -7.25
CA ALA A 68 13.61 -7.29 -7.51
C ALA A 68 12.39 -7.43 -8.45
N GLN A 69 11.57 -6.38 -8.60
CA GLN A 69 10.43 -6.39 -9.52
C GLN A 69 10.85 -6.20 -10.98
N TYR A 70 11.92 -5.44 -11.22
CA TYR A 70 12.38 -5.05 -12.54
C TYR A 70 13.69 -5.77 -12.96
N ASP A 71 14.09 -6.83 -12.24
CA ASP A 71 15.34 -7.59 -12.48
C ASP A 71 16.58 -6.67 -12.57
N PHE A 72 16.64 -5.64 -11.72
CA PHE A 72 17.81 -4.76 -11.64
C PHE A 72 18.97 -5.40 -10.82
N THR A 73 18.86 -6.67 -10.41
CA THR A 73 19.81 -7.39 -9.54
C THR A 73 20.09 -8.78 -10.08
#